data_AF-A0A8H3LIU3-F1
#
_entry.id   AF-A0A8H3LIU3-F1
#
_cell.length_a   1.000
_cell.length_b   1.000
_cell.length_c   1.000
_cell.angle_alpha   90.00
_cell.angle_beta   90.00
_cell.angle_gamma   90.00
#
_symmetry.space_group_name_H-M   'P 1'
#
loop_
_entity.id
_entity.type
_entity.pdbx_description
1 polymer ?
#
loop_
_entity_poly.entity_id
_entity_poly.type
_entity_poly.pdbx_seq_one_letter_code
_entity_poly.pdbx_strand_id
1 'polypeptide(L)'
;METPYDIRDEAINNLLKGYSTNFATNRKKFKMKFRSKKDPHQSIVIHSKHWDKSRGEYSFLPKIKSAEPLPNKLEYDSHLVVNQLGPMFQKEGSGVISLDPGVRTFMTGYDPSGMAVEWGKMTLVEFTGYVMHMINSRASVIKFMEKKCYRLHHVMLRIHKKIRCLVNDCHYKLHLIHKAREYPWCQVVICTEEYTSKTCGFCGYIHKKLGGSKEFCCPQCKTKLDRDINSARNILLRYLTKKERVSLG
;
A
#
# COMPACT_ATOMS: atom_id res chain seq x y z
N MET A 1 14.15 27.35 15.76
CA MET A 1 13.49 26.34 14.90
C MET A 1 14.39 26.05 13.73
N GLU A 2 14.83 24.82 13.59
CA GLU A 2 15.86 24.31 12.66
C GLU A 2 15.27 23.95 11.28
N THR A 3 14.28 24.70 10.80
CA THR A 3 13.62 24.44 9.51
C THR A 3 13.91 25.59 8.54
N PRO A 4 14.39 25.29 7.32
CA PRO A 4 14.72 26.27 6.27
C PRO A 4 13.60 27.30 6.03
N TYR A 5 13.97 28.56 5.78
CA TYR A 5 12.99 29.62 5.49
C TYR A 5 12.11 29.26 4.30
N ASP A 6 12.69 28.87 3.17
CA ASP A 6 11.95 28.59 1.94
C ASP A 6 10.97 27.41 2.09
N ILE A 7 11.31 26.41 2.91
CA ILE A 7 10.39 25.30 3.22
C ILE A 7 9.19 25.78 4.03
N ARG A 8 9.40 26.71 4.97
CA ARG A 8 8.32 27.29 5.76
C ARG A 8 7.44 28.22 4.93
N ASP A 9 8.05 29.05 4.09
CA ASP A 9 7.34 29.95 3.20
C ASP A 9 6.43 29.17 2.24
N GLU A 10 6.98 28.12 1.62
CA GLU A 10 6.22 27.26 0.74
C GLU A 10 5.09 26.51 1.46
N ALA A 11 5.29 26.12 2.72
CA ALA A 11 4.23 25.53 3.53
C ALA A 11 3.06 26.51 3.78
N ILE A 12 3.35 27.80 3.97
CA ILE A 12 2.34 28.87 4.10
C ILE A 12 1.62 29.08 2.76
N ASN A 13 2.36 29.15 1.65
CA ASN A 13 1.76 29.29 0.31
C ASN A 13 0.81 28.12 0.00
N ASN A 14 1.20 26.89 0.33
CA ASN A 14 0.35 25.71 0.18
C ASN A 14 -0.90 25.76 1.07
N LEU A 15 -0.80 26.32 2.29
CA LEU A 15 -1.93 26.52 3.17
C LEU A 15 -2.94 27.51 2.56
N LEU A 16 -2.46 28.69 2.12
CA LEU A 16 -3.28 29.73 1.49
C LEU A 16 -3.98 29.22 0.23
N LYS A 17 -3.24 28.52 -0.65
CA LYS A 17 -3.79 27.90 -1.85
C LYS A 17 -4.87 26.86 -1.51
N GLY A 18 -4.67 26.09 -0.44
CA GLY A 18 -5.65 25.16 0.10
C GLY A 18 -6.94 25.84 0.57
N TYR A 19 -6.84 26.98 1.25
CA TYR A 19 -8.00 27.80 1.63
C TYR A 19 -8.75 28.31 0.40
N SER A 20 -8.06 29.01 -0.51
CA SER A 20 -8.67 29.56 -1.74
C SER A 20 -9.40 28.51 -2.55
N THR A 21 -8.81 27.31 -2.69
CA THR A 21 -9.44 26.19 -3.40
C THR A 21 -10.69 25.66 -2.70
N ASN A 22 -10.68 25.55 -1.37
CA ASN A 22 -11.86 25.08 -0.63
C ASN A 22 -12.99 26.13 -0.62
N PHE A 23 -12.66 27.42 -0.59
CA PHE A 23 -13.65 28.50 -0.74
C PHE A 23 -14.25 28.52 -2.14
N ALA A 24 -13.43 28.38 -3.19
CA ALA A 24 -13.91 28.29 -4.57
C ALA A 24 -14.83 27.07 -4.81
N THR A 25 -14.63 25.98 -4.07
CA THR A 25 -15.50 24.78 -4.11
C THR A 25 -16.73 24.88 -3.21
N ASN A 26 -17.04 26.07 -2.68
CA ASN A 26 -18.21 26.40 -1.87
C ASN A 26 -18.38 25.53 -0.61
N ARG A 27 -17.27 24.98 -0.07
CA ARG A 27 -17.28 24.18 1.15
C ARG A 27 -17.36 25.09 2.39
N LYS A 28 -18.53 25.11 3.03
CA LYS A 28 -18.79 25.93 4.24
C LYS A 28 -18.02 25.51 5.49
N LYS A 29 -17.58 24.24 5.58
CA LYS A 29 -16.80 23.71 6.70
C LYS A 29 -15.71 22.77 6.17
N PHE A 30 -14.45 23.10 6.44
CA PHE A 30 -13.32 22.23 6.15
C PHE A 30 -12.26 22.37 7.24
N LYS A 31 -11.49 21.29 7.46
CA LYS A 31 -10.38 21.27 8.41
C LYS A 31 -9.07 21.10 7.64
N MET A 32 -8.20 22.10 7.72
CA MET A 32 -6.85 22.00 7.20
C MET A 32 -6.00 21.14 8.14
N LYS A 33 -5.15 20.28 7.57
CA LYS A 33 -4.23 19.41 8.31
C LYS A 33 -2.93 19.26 7.53
N PHE A 34 -1.83 19.03 8.23
CA PHE A 34 -0.57 18.64 7.60
C PHE A 34 -0.74 17.38 6.76
N ARG A 35 -0.02 17.30 5.65
CA ARG A 35 0.02 16.08 4.82
C ARG A 35 0.63 14.95 5.65
N SER A 36 0.06 13.76 5.50
CA SER A 36 0.60 12.57 6.16
C SER A 36 1.90 12.14 5.46
N LYS A 37 2.86 11.61 6.23
CA LYS A 37 4.00 10.87 5.67
C LYS A 37 3.59 9.68 4.79
N LYS A 38 2.33 9.22 4.89
CA LYS A 38 1.75 8.13 4.09
C LYS A 38 0.98 8.60 2.85
N ASP A 39 0.96 9.91 2.57
CA ASP A 39 0.29 10.44 1.37
C ASP A 39 0.97 9.88 0.10
N PRO A 40 0.20 9.28 -0.83
CA PRO A 40 0.78 8.72 -2.05
C PRO A 40 1.41 9.77 -2.98
N HIS A 41 1.04 11.04 -2.85
CA HIS A 41 1.61 12.13 -3.66
C HIS A 41 2.35 13.09 -2.74
N GLN A 42 3.65 12.84 -2.57
CA GLN A 42 4.55 13.74 -1.89
C GLN A 42 5.34 14.54 -2.91
N SER A 43 5.36 15.84 -2.69
CA SER A 43 6.07 16.79 -3.52
C SER A 43 6.78 17.81 -2.66
N ILE A 44 7.97 18.20 -3.08
CA ILE A 44 8.72 19.33 -2.51
C ILE A 44 8.97 20.34 -3.62
N VAL A 45 8.80 21.63 -3.32
CA VAL A 45 9.21 22.70 -4.23
C VAL A 45 10.71 22.91 -4.12
N ILE A 46 11.35 22.94 -5.27
CA ILE A 46 12.73 23.29 -5.45
C ILE A 46 12.76 24.62 -6.17
N HIS A 47 13.22 25.65 -5.46
CA HIS A 47 13.45 26.94 -6.09
C HIS A 47 14.66 26.85 -7.02
N SER A 48 14.55 27.49 -8.18
CA SER A 48 15.63 27.60 -9.18
C SER A 48 16.96 28.06 -8.57
N LYS A 49 16.91 28.99 -7.59
CA LYS A 49 18.08 29.50 -6.84
C LYS A 49 18.87 28.44 -6.06
N HIS A 50 18.28 27.27 -5.80
CA HIS A 50 18.90 26.17 -5.04
C HIS A 50 19.41 25.05 -5.94
N TRP A 51 19.11 25.11 -7.24
CA TRP A 51 19.56 24.13 -8.21
C TRP A 51 21.07 24.17 -8.38
N ASP A 52 21.68 23.00 -8.57
CA ASP A 52 23.13 22.82 -8.83
C ASP A 52 24.06 23.40 -7.73
N LYS A 53 23.56 23.56 -6.51
CA LYS A 53 24.38 23.97 -5.36
C LYS A 53 24.98 22.78 -4.63
N SER A 54 26.30 22.80 -4.47
CA SER A 54 27.07 21.78 -3.73
C SER A 54 27.05 21.97 -2.21
N ARG A 55 26.55 23.10 -1.72
CA ARG A 55 26.47 23.46 -0.30
C ARG A 55 25.07 23.97 0.07
N GLY A 56 24.67 23.75 1.32
CA GLY A 56 23.37 24.16 1.85
C GLY A 56 22.34 23.02 1.96
N GLU A 57 21.12 23.39 2.37
CA GLU A 57 20.04 22.46 2.73
C GLU A 57 19.51 21.62 1.55
N TYR A 58 19.78 22.08 0.32
CA TYR A 58 19.40 21.41 -0.94
C TYR A 58 20.59 20.72 -1.64
N SER A 59 21.74 20.56 -0.98
CA SER A 59 22.95 19.92 -1.55
C SER A 59 22.79 18.44 -1.92
N PHE A 60 21.67 17.82 -1.55
CA PHE A 60 21.33 16.46 -1.96
C PHE A 60 20.77 16.38 -3.40
N LEU A 61 20.32 17.50 -3.99
CA LEU A 61 19.66 17.52 -5.30
C LEU A 61 20.50 16.90 -6.43
N PRO A 62 21.82 17.17 -6.55
CA PRO A 62 22.63 16.54 -7.60
C PRO A 62 22.80 15.02 -7.42
N LYS A 63 22.46 14.47 -6.25
CA LYS A 63 22.65 13.05 -5.90
C LYS A 63 21.38 12.22 -6.06
N ILE A 64 20.27 12.81 -6.51
CA ILE A 64 18.99 12.09 -6.63
C ILE A 64 19.00 11.17 -7.85
N LYS A 65 18.46 9.96 -7.68
CA LYS A 65 18.19 9.06 -8.80
C LYS A 65 16.88 9.48 -9.48
N SER A 66 16.96 9.98 -10.71
CA SER A 66 15.81 10.39 -11.51
C SER A 66 15.54 9.39 -12.64
N ALA A 67 14.27 9.32 -13.07
CA ALA A 67 13.88 8.51 -14.23
C ALA A 67 14.29 9.18 -15.56
N GLU A 68 14.33 10.51 -15.58
CA GLU A 68 14.77 11.33 -16.70
C GLU A 68 16.07 12.05 -16.34
N PRO A 69 16.95 12.40 -17.31
CA PRO A 69 18.15 13.18 -17.04
C PRO A 69 17.80 14.51 -16.35
N LEU A 70 18.52 14.85 -15.29
CA LEU A 70 18.31 16.12 -14.60
C LEU A 70 18.76 17.28 -15.50
N PRO A 71 17.98 18.37 -15.60
CA PRO A 71 18.35 19.51 -16.41
C PRO A 71 19.57 20.23 -15.81
N ASN A 72 20.47 20.73 -16.67
CA ASN A 72 21.65 21.49 -16.23
C ASN A 72 21.26 22.80 -15.52
N LYS A 73 20.11 23.39 -15.85
CA LYS A 73 19.58 24.60 -15.22
C LYS A 73 18.06 24.50 -15.08
N LEU A 74 17.54 24.93 -13.94
CA LEU A 74 16.12 25.17 -13.75
C LEU A 74 15.77 26.61 -14.11
N GLU A 75 14.96 26.80 -15.16
CA GLU A 75 14.46 28.12 -15.55
C GLU A 75 13.41 28.66 -14.58
N TYR A 76 12.66 27.76 -13.94
CA TYR A 76 11.58 28.09 -13.03
C TYR A 76 11.63 27.21 -11.79
N ASP A 77 10.96 27.66 -10.73
CA ASP A 77 10.73 26.86 -9.54
C ASP A 77 9.92 25.61 -9.91
N SER A 78 10.38 24.46 -9.42
CA SER A 78 9.90 23.16 -9.89
C SER A 78 9.49 22.26 -8.73
N HIS A 79 8.50 21.41 -8.96
CA HIS A 79 8.07 20.43 -7.97
C HIS A 79 8.75 19.08 -8.23
N LEU A 80 9.55 18.60 -7.28
CA LEU A 80 10.00 17.21 -7.27
C LEU A 80 8.89 16.33 -6.67
N VAL A 81 8.43 15.34 -7.42
CA VAL A 81 7.39 14.39 -7.00
C VAL A 81 8.01 13.01 -6.79
N VAL A 82 7.79 12.42 -5.62
CA VAL A 82 8.30 11.08 -5.31
C VAL A 82 7.28 10.02 -5.73
N ASN A 83 7.62 9.26 -6.77
CA ASN A 83 6.86 8.06 -7.14
C ASN A 83 7.27 6.89 -6.22
N GLN A 84 6.31 6.34 -5.48
CA GLN A 84 6.56 5.21 -4.57
C GLN A 84 6.78 3.86 -5.27
N LEU A 85 6.60 3.82 -6.59
CA LEU A 85 6.87 2.67 -7.45
C LEU A 85 8.03 3.07 -8.36
N GLY A 86 9.12 2.32 -8.32
CA GLY A 86 10.25 2.51 -9.23
C GLY A 86 9.86 2.17 -10.69
N PRO A 87 10.78 2.37 -11.65
CA PRO A 87 10.58 1.94 -13.03
C PRO A 87 10.19 0.45 -13.06
N MET A 88 9.10 0.15 -13.76
CA MET A 88 8.52 -1.19 -13.83
C MET A 88 9.30 -2.03 -14.85
N PHE A 89 10.22 -2.87 -14.38
CA PHE A 89 10.86 -3.88 -15.22
C PHE A 89 10.06 -5.19 -15.18
N GLN A 90 9.60 -5.63 -16.35
CA GLN A 90 9.10 -7.00 -16.55
C GLN A 90 10.34 -7.89 -16.76
N LYS A 91 10.85 -8.50 -15.69
CA LYS A 91 11.99 -9.42 -15.79
C LYS A 91 11.50 -10.85 -15.99
N GLU A 92 11.99 -11.49 -17.06
CA GLU A 92 11.95 -12.94 -17.21
C GLU A 92 12.93 -13.55 -16.20
N GLY A 93 12.42 -14.21 -15.18
CA GLY A 93 13.25 -14.85 -14.16
C GLY A 93 12.53 -16.04 -13.55
N SER A 94 13.16 -17.21 -13.62
CA SER A 94 12.72 -18.42 -12.92
C SER A 94 13.26 -18.43 -11.48
N GLY A 95 12.49 -18.99 -10.52
CA GLY A 95 12.97 -19.26 -9.16
C GLY A 95 12.55 -18.29 -8.05
N VAL A 96 11.62 -17.37 -8.29
CA VAL A 96 11.01 -16.51 -7.24
C VAL A 96 9.50 -16.60 -7.34
N ILE A 97 8.81 -16.76 -6.20
CA ILE A 97 7.35 -16.67 -6.11
C ILE A 97 6.97 -15.70 -5.01
N SER A 98 6.04 -14.79 -5.31
CA SER A 98 5.43 -13.90 -4.32
C SER A 98 4.21 -14.58 -3.71
N LEU A 99 4.06 -14.47 -2.39
CA LEU A 99 2.98 -15.10 -1.63
C LEU A 99 2.15 -14.01 -0.93
N ASP A 100 0.84 -14.00 -1.16
CA ASP A 100 -0.11 -13.08 -0.54
C ASP A 100 -1.12 -13.85 0.34
N PRO A 101 -1.02 -13.77 1.68
CA PRO A 101 -2.00 -14.33 2.61
C PRO A 101 -3.25 -13.45 2.66
N GLY A 102 -4.16 -13.64 1.71
CA GLY A 102 -5.41 -12.90 1.63
C GLY A 102 -6.44 -13.30 2.70
N VAL A 103 -7.41 -12.42 2.97
CA VAL A 103 -8.57 -12.74 3.84
C VAL A 103 -9.67 -13.53 3.12
N ARG A 104 -9.47 -13.86 1.83
CA ARG A 104 -10.46 -14.52 0.96
C ARG A 104 -9.96 -15.84 0.37
N THR A 105 -8.70 -15.89 -0.05
CA THR A 105 -7.95 -17.10 -0.40
C THR A 105 -6.90 -17.36 0.66
N PHE A 106 -6.74 -18.61 1.10
CA PHE A 106 -5.78 -18.95 2.16
C PHE A 106 -4.34 -18.52 1.78
N MET A 107 -3.96 -18.69 0.51
CA MET A 107 -2.68 -18.21 -0.02
C MET A 107 -2.74 -18.02 -1.54
N THR A 108 -2.30 -16.88 -2.06
CA THR A 108 -2.15 -16.66 -3.51
C THR A 108 -0.68 -16.48 -3.86
N GLY A 109 -0.17 -17.33 -4.75
CA GLY A 109 1.18 -17.28 -5.32
C GLY A 109 1.21 -16.61 -6.69
N TYR A 110 2.20 -15.76 -6.95
CA TYR A 110 2.45 -15.18 -8.28
C TYR A 110 3.93 -15.17 -8.62
N ASP A 111 4.29 -15.67 -9.79
CA ASP A 111 5.68 -15.75 -10.26
C ASP A 111 6.01 -14.68 -11.34
N PRO A 112 7.30 -14.45 -11.66
CA PRO A 112 7.71 -13.54 -12.73
C PRO A 112 7.34 -13.99 -14.14
N SER A 113 7.02 -15.28 -14.36
CA SER A 113 6.57 -15.80 -15.65
C SER A 113 5.11 -15.41 -15.96
N GLY A 114 4.40 -14.92 -14.95
CA GLY A 114 2.99 -14.53 -15.04
C GLY A 114 2.02 -15.61 -14.58
N MET A 115 2.52 -16.73 -14.08
CA MET A 115 1.74 -17.83 -13.52
C MET A 115 1.24 -17.46 -12.12
N ALA A 116 -0.06 -17.68 -11.90
CA ALA A 116 -0.72 -17.48 -10.61
C ALA A 116 -1.26 -18.81 -10.09
N VAL A 117 -1.05 -19.08 -8.80
CA VAL A 117 -1.52 -20.29 -8.11
C VAL A 117 -2.30 -19.89 -6.86
N GLU A 118 -3.48 -20.46 -6.65
CA GLU A 118 -4.31 -20.18 -5.47
C GLU A 118 -4.44 -21.45 -4.63
N TRP A 119 -4.10 -21.38 -3.35
CA TRP A 119 -4.31 -22.46 -2.37
C TRP A 119 -5.44 -22.10 -1.41
N GLY A 120 -6.32 -23.07 -1.17
CA GLY A 120 -7.42 -22.96 -0.21
C GLY A 120 -8.46 -21.91 -0.59
N LYS A 121 -9.22 -22.17 -1.67
CA LYS A 121 -10.50 -21.49 -1.95
C LYS A 121 -11.53 -21.89 -0.89
N MET A 122 -11.41 -21.34 0.32
CA MET A 122 -12.43 -21.52 1.33
C MET A 122 -13.50 -20.46 1.10
N THR A 123 -14.70 -20.88 0.67
CA THR A 123 -15.84 -19.97 0.57
C THR A 123 -16.13 -19.46 1.99
N LEU A 124 -15.85 -18.18 2.24
CA LEU A 124 -16.14 -17.50 3.52
C LEU A 124 -17.57 -17.75 4.04
N VAL A 125 -18.48 -18.15 3.15
CA VAL A 125 -19.88 -18.56 3.41
C VAL A 125 -19.97 -19.74 4.38
N GLU A 126 -19.15 -20.79 4.22
CA GLU A 126 -19.21 -22.01 5.03
C GLU A 126 -18.70 -21.78 6.47
N PHE A 127 -17.61 -21.02 6.61
CA PHE A 127 -17.06 -20.69 7.93
C PHE A 127 -17.94 -19.68 8.68
N THR A 128 -18.57 -18.72 7.98
CA THR A 128 -19.54 -17.82 8.63
C THR A 128 -20.79 -18.57 9.10
N GLY A 129 -21.25 -19.57 8.34
CA GLY A 129 -22.37 -20.41 8.74
C GLY A 129 -22.09 -21.18 10.03
N TYR A 130 -20.90 -21.78 10.14
CA TYR A 130 -20.50 -22.55 11.33
C TYR A 130 -20.36 -21.67 12.59
N VAL A 131 -19.76 -20.48 12.46
CA VAL A 131 -19.63 -19.52 13.58
C VAL A 131 -20.99 -18.91 13.97
N MET A 132 -21.87 -18.62 13.01
CA MET A 132 -23.25 -18.17 13.30
C MET A 132 -24.08 -19.27 13.98
N HIS A 133 -23.92 -20.52 13.59
CA HIS A 133 -24.59 -21.64 14.25
C HIS A 133 -24.16 -21.81 15.71
N MET A 134 -22.86 -21.63 16.01
CA MET A 134 -22.31 -21.66 17.38
C MET A 134 -22.73 -20.48 18.26
N ILE A 135 -23.04 -19.33 17.66
CA ILE A 135 -23.54 -18.15 18.39
C ILE A 135 -25.06 -18.27 18.63
N ASN A 136 -25.80 -18.77 17.64
CA ASN A 136 -27.25 -18.99 17.75
C ASN A 136 -27.61 -20.14 18.70
N SER A 137 -26.72 -21.14 18.86
CA SER A 137 -26.90 -22.21 19.86
C SER A 137 -26.74 -21.76 21.31
N ARG A 138 -26.40 -20.48 21.54
CA ARG A 138 -26.31 -19.84 22.88
C ARG A 138 -27.26 -18.65 23.04
N ALA A 139 -28.24 -18.50 22.14
CA ALA A 139 -29.16 -17.37 22.11
C ALA A 139 -30.22 -17.34 23.24
N SER A 140 -30.24 -18.34 24.13
CA SER A 140 -31.19 -18.40 25.25
C SER A 140 -30.87 -17.48 26.45
N VAL A 141 -29.77 -16.71 26.42
CA VAL A 141 -29.29 -15.94 27.59
C VAL A 141 -29.45 -14.41 27.46
N ILE A 142 -29.83 -13.86 26.30
CA ILE A 142 -29.88 -12.39 26.12
C ILE A 142 -31.29 -11.95 25.72
N LYS A 143 -32.22 -12.00 26.67
CA LYS A 143 -33.38 -11.10 26.66
C LYS A 143 -32.97 -9.80 27.36
N PHE A 144 -33.35 -8.66 26.77
CA PHE A 144 -33.38 -7.29 27.36
C PHE A 144 -32.36 -6.19 26.93
N MET A 145 -31.57 -6.31 25.85
CA MET A 145 -30.82 -5.13 25.32
C MET A 145 -30.75 -5.07 23.78
N GLU A 146 -31.91 -4.98 23.13
CA GLU A 146 -32.13 -5.51 21.78
C GLU A 146 -31.46 -4.79 20.58
N LYS A 147 -30.94 -3.56 20.68
CA LYS A 147 -30.35 -2.86 19.49
C LYS A 147 -28.94 -2.30 19.69
N LYS A 148 -28.61 -1.83 20.90
CA LYS A 148 -27.28 -1.28 21.21
C LYS A 148 -26.25 -2.41 21.42
N CYS A 149 -26.64 -3.48 22.11
CA CYS A 149 -25.78 -4.65 22.32
C CYS A 149 -25.55 -5.47 21.06
N TYR A 150 -26.53 -5.56 20.14
CA TYR A 150 -26.34 -6.19 18.83
C TYR A 150 -25.24 -5.48 18.01
N ARG A 151 -25.27 -4.14 17.95
CA ARG A 151 -24.24 -3.35 17.25
C ARG A 151 -22.86 -3.52 17.89
N LEU A 152 -22.77 -3.45 19.22
CA LEU A 152 -21.52 -3.66 19.96
C LEU A 152 -20.99 -5.09 19.80
N HIS A 153 -21.88 -6.08 19.82
CA HIS A 153 -21.55 -7.49 19.57
C HIS A 153 -20.96 -7.68 18.17
N HIS A 154 -21.55 -7.09 17.13
CA HIS A 154 -20.98 -7.15 15.78
C HIS A 154 -19.63 -6.43 15.64
N VAL A 155 -19.42 -5.33 16.37
CA VAL A 155 -18.12 -4.67 16.45
C VAL A 155 -17.09 -5.59 17.13
N MET A 156 -17.46 -6.22 18.24
CA MET A 156 -16.63 -7.19 18.97
C MET A 156 -16.27 -8.40 18.08
N LEU A 157 -17.23 -8.96 17.34
CA LEU A 157 -16.98 -10.04 16.39
C LEU A 157 -16.00 -9.63 15.28
N ARG A 158 -16.09 -8.40 14.78
CA ARG A 158 -15.12 -7.87 13.80
C ARG A 158 -13.71 -7.74 14.39
N ILE A 159 -13.61 -7.29 15.65
CA ILE A 159 -12.34 -7.18 16.37
C ILE A 159 -11.75 -8.58 16.61
N HIS A 160 -12.53 -9.53 17.13
CA HIS A 160 -12.09 -10.91 17.34
C HIS A 160 -11.68 -11.61 16.05
N LYS A 161 -12.42 -11.40 14.95
CA LYS A 161 -12.03 -11.89 13.62
C LYS A 161 -10.69 -11.30 13.20
N LYS A 162 -10.48 -9.99 13.41
CA LYS A 162 -9.22 -9.33 13.07
C LYS A 162 -8.05 -9.86 13.90
N ILE A 163 -8.23 -10.05 15.21
CA ILE A 163 -7.21 -10.65 16.09
C ILE A 163 -6.86 -12.06 15.61
N ARG A 164 -7.86 -12.90 15.31
CA ARG A 164 -7.65 -14.26 14.79
C ARG A 164 -6.86 -14.26 13.48
N CYS A 165 -7.20 -13.37 12.55
CA CYS A 165 -6.46 -13.22 11.30
C CYS A 165 -4.99 -12.81 11.53
N LEU A 166 -4.73 -11.88 12.44
CA LEU A 166 -3.37 -11.46 12.80
C LEU A 166 -2.56 -12.60 13.44
N VAL A 167 -3.18 -13.36 14.35
CA VAL A 167 -2.55 -14.53 14.99
C VAL A 167 -2.22 -15.60 13.94
N ASN A 168 -3.15 -15.90 13.05
CA ASN A 168 -2.93 -16.86 11.96
C ASN A 168 -1.80 -16.42 11.02
N ASP A 169 -1.75 -15.13 10.64
CA ASP A 169 -0.68 -14.57 9.82
C ASP A 169 0.70 -14.71 10.50
N CYS A 170 0.78 -14.43 11.80
CA CYS A 170 2.01 -14.65 12.58
C CYS A 170 2.43 -16.13 12.59
N HIS A 171 1.50 -17.05 12.88
CA HIS A 171 1.81 -18.50 12.88
C HIS A 171 2.27 -18.98 11.51
N TYR A 172 1.65 -18.49 10.44
CA TYR A 172 2.01 -18.85 9.08
C TYR A 172 3.40 -18.32 8.69
N LYS A 173 3.70 -17.05 8.97
CA LYS A 173 5.03 -16.46 8.73
C LYS A 173 6.12 -17.20 9.49
N LEU A 174 5.87 -17.54 10.77
CA LEU A 174 6.80 -18.35 11.57
C LEU A 174 7.02 -19.74 10.97
N HIS A 175 5.95 -20.43 10.55
CA HIS A 175 6.03 -21.76 9.95
C HIS A 175 6.81 -21.75 8.62
N LEU A 176 6.56 -20.77 7.74
CA LEU A 176 7.30 -20.59 6.50
C LEU A 176 8.79 -20.38 6.73
N ILE A 177 9.15 -19.51 7.69
CA ILE A 177 10.55 -19.25 8.04
C ILE A 177 11.21 -20.51 8.59
N HIS A 178 10.51 -21.26 9.45
CA HIS A 178 11.02 -22.54 9.97
C HIS A 178 11.26 -23.53 8.83
N LYS A 179 10.29 -23.70 7.93
CA LYS A 179 10.43 -24.61 6.79
C LYS A 179 11.53 -24.18 5.83
N ALA A 180 11.68 -22.89 5.57
CA ALA A 180 12.78 -22.38 4.74
C ALA A 180 14.17 -22.69 5.32
N ARG A 181 14.31 -22.80 6.65
CA ARG A 181 15.58 -23.24 7.27
C ARG A 181 15.92 -24.71 6.99
N GLU A 182 14.91 -25.55 6.75
CA GLU A 182 15.10 -26.96 6.38
C GLU A 182 15.55 -27.12 4.91
N TYR A 183 15.34 -26.10 4.07
CA TYR A 183 15.66 -26.12 2.65
C TYR A 183 16.61 -24.97 2.27
N PRO A 184 17.94 -25.18 2.32
CA PRO A 184 18.95 -24.11 2.14
C PRO A 184 18.87 -23.35 0.81
N TRP A 185 18.26 -23.94 -0.23
CA TRP A 185 18.04 -23.31 -1.54
C TRP A 185 16.77 -22.45 -1.59
N CYS A 186 15.96 -22.41 -0.52
CA CYS A 186 14.72 -21.66 -0.43
C CYS A 186 14.87 -20.47 0.51
N GLN A 187 14.74 -19.25 -0.02
CA GLN A 187 14.83 -18.03 0.77
C GLN A 187 13.45 -17.36 0.90
N VAL A 188 13.01 -17.15 2.14
CA VAL A 188 11.77 -16.41 2.45
C VAL A 188 12.12 -14.97 2.77
N VAL A 189 11.53 -14.03 2.03
CA VAL A 189 11.71 -12.58 2.22
C VAL A 189 10.37 -11.96 2.60
N ILE A 190 10.26 -11.49 3.85
CA ILE A 190 9.05 -10.82 4.33
C ILE A 190 8.97 -9.41 3.73
N CYS A 191 7.88 -9.14 3.02
CA CYS A 191 7.61 -7.85 2.41
C CYS A 191 6.46 -7.13 3.12
N THR A 192 6.48 -5.79 3.14
CA THR A 192 5.34 -5.02 3.66
C THR A 192 4.21 -4.97 2.63
N GLU A 193 2.99 -5.27 3.06
CA GLU A 193 1.76 -5.40 2.21
C GLU A 193 1.10 -4.05 1.90
N GLU A 194 1.82 -2.94 2.09
CA GLU A 194 1.23 -1.61 2.02
C GLU A 194 0.83 -1.26 0.59
N TYR A 195 -0.46 -0.93 0.41
CA TYR A 195 -1.06 -0.52 -0.86
C TYR A 195 -1.02 -1.56 -2.00
N THR A 196 -0.61 -2.80 -1.74
CA THR A 196 -0.52 -3.88 -2.75
C THR A 196 -1.90 -4.17 -3.37
N SER A 197 -2.94 -4.22 -2.55
CA SER A 197 -4.32 -4.50 -3.03
C SER A 197 -5.02 -3.34 -3.72
N LYS A 198 -4.48 -2.11 -3.63
CA LYS A 198 -5.08 -0.90 -4.24
C LYS A 198 -4.33 -0.40 -5.46
N THR A 199 -3.11 -0.87 -5.66
CA THR A 199 -2.24 -0.43 -6.75
C THR A 199 -2.44 -1.33 -7.95
N CYS A 200 -2.54 -0.79 -9.15
CA CYS A 200 -2.60 -1.61 -10.36
C CYS A 200 -1.21 -2.18 -10.66
N GLY A 201 -1.09 -3.51 -10.70
CA GLY A 201 0.18 -4.20 -11.02
C GLY A 201 0.66 -4.05 -12.47
N PHE A 202 -0.13 -3.39 -13.33
CA PHE A 202 0.19 -3.13 -14.74
C PHE A 202 0.64 -1.69 -15.01
N CYS A 203 -0.02 -0.69 -14.41
CA CYS A 203 0.27 0.73 -14.68
C CYS A 203 0.66 1.53 -13.43
N GLY A 204 0.68 0.92 -12.25
CA GLY A 204 1.01 1.60 -10.99
C GLY A 204 -0.09 2.51 -10.42
N TYR A 205 -1.24 2.66 -11.09
CA TYR A 205 -2.32 3.52 -10.60
C TYR A 205 -2.90 3.05 -9.26
N ILE A 206 -3.04 3.98 -8.30
CA ILE A 206 -3.63 3.69 -6.98
C ILE A 206 -5.14 3.96 -6.99
N HIS A 207 -5.92 2.88 -6.88
CA HIS A 207 -7.37 2.93 -6.85
C HIS A 207 -7.91 3.38 -5.47
N LYS A 208 -8.08 4.69 -5.28
CA LYS A 208 -8.52 5.31 -4.01
C LYS A 208 -9.88 4.82 -3.49
N LYS A 209 -10.80 4.43 -4.40
CA LYS A 209 -12.19 4.01 -4.07
C LYS A 209 -12.47 2.50 -4.28
N LEU A 210 -11.45 1.64 -4.23
CA LEU A 210 -11.57 0.23 -4.67
C LEU A 210 -12.55 -0.64 -3.83
N GLY A 211 -12.87 -0.22 -2.60
CA GLY A 211 -13.80 -0.93 -1.72
C GLY A 211 -13.40 -2.40 -1.48
N GLY A 212 -14.38 -3.28 -1.31
CA GLY A 212 -14.20 -4.71 -1.01
C GLY A 212 -14.43 -5.68 -2.18
N SER A 213 -14.45 -5.22 -3.44
CA SER A 213 -14.62 -6.06 -4.64
C SER A 213 -13.63 -7.23 -4.72
N LYS A 214 -13.99 -8.36 -5.35
CA LYS A 214 -13.04 -9.45 -5.62
C LYS A 214 -12.18 -9.15 -6.86
N GLU A 215 -12.80 -8.55 -7.86
CA GLU A 215 -12.11 -8.10 -9.07
C GLU A 215 -11.48 -6.72 -8.85
N PHE A 216 -10.25 -6.56 -9.33
CA PHE A 216 -9.57 -5.28 -9.47
C PHE A 216 -9.76 -4.78 -10.90
N CYS A 217 -10.43 -3.64 -11.05
CA CYS A 217 -10.58 -2.95 -12.33
C CYS A 217 -9.84 -1.61 -12.26
N CYS A 218 -8.79 -1.44 -13.06
CA CYS A 218 -8.04 -0.19 -13.07
C CYS A 218 -8.81 0.92 -13.79
N PRO A 219 -9.05 2.10 -13.19
CA PRO A 219 -9.75 3.18 -13.88
C PRO A 219 -8.86 3.86 -14.94
N GLN A 220 -7.53 3.75 -14.85
CA GLN A 220 -6.58 4.33 -15.79
C GLN A 220 -6.34 3.43 -17.01
N CYS A 221 -5.74 2.25 -16.82
CA CYS A 221 -5.41 1.34 -17.92
C CYS A 221 -6.49 0.29 -18.24
N LYS A 222 -7.63 0.32 -17.53
CA LYS A 222 -8.76 -0.60 -17.72
C LYS A 222 -8.47 -2.08 -17.49
N THR A 223 -7.27 -2.45 -17.05
CA THR A 223 -6.96 -3.85 -16.73
C THR A 223 -7.90 -4.39 -15.66
N LYS A 224 -8.43 -5.59 -15.93
CA LYS A 224 -9.26 -6.37 -15.02
C LYS A 224 -8.53 -7.65 -14.65
N LEU A 225 -8.41 -7.91 -13.36
CA LEU A 225 -7.81 -9.13 -12.84
C LEU A 225 -8.33 -9.40 -11.43
N ASP A 226 -8.15 -10.63 -10.95
CA ASP A 226 -8.40 -10.93 -9.54
C ASP A 226 -7.54 -10.03 -8.63
N ARG A 227 -8.13 -9.54 -7.54
CA ARG A 227 -7.46 -8.60 -6.64
C ARG A 227 -6.29 -9.24 -5.92
N ASP A 228 -6.40 -10.50 -5.54
CA ASP A 228 -5.39 -11.19 -4.77
C ASP A 228 -4.20 -11.51 -5.71
N ILE A 229 -4.46 -11.88 -6.98
CA ILE A 229 -3.43 -11.95 -8.04
C ILE A 229 -2.71 -10.61 -8.24
N ASN A 230 -3.47 -9.51 -8.33
CA ASN A 230 -2.90 -8.17 -8.47
C ASN A 230 -2.02 -7.80 -7.26
N SER A 231 -2.43 -8.20 -6.05
CA SER A 231 -1.72 -7.95 -4.81
C SER A 231 -0.39 -8.70 -4.77
N ALA A 232 -0.41 -10.00 -5.10
CA ALA A 232 0.78 -10.84 -5.21
C ALA A 232 1.79 -10.25 -6.23
N ARG A 233 1.33 -9.88 -7.42
CA ARG A 233 2.18 -9.20 -8.42
C ARG A 233 2.84 -7.94 -7.88
N ASN A 234 2.13 -7.11 -7.12
CA ASN A 234 2.70 -5.90 -6.52
C ASN A 234 3.75 -6.20 -5.44
N ILE A 235 3.59 -7.29 -4.69
CA ILE A 235 4.59 -7.78 -3.74
C ILE A 235 5.87 -8.16 -4.48
N LEU A 236 5.74 -8.91 -5.58
CA LEU A 236 6.87 -9.28 -6.44
C LEU A 236 7.60 -8.05 -6.98
N LEU A 237 6.86 -7.10 -7.56
CA LEU A 237 7.42 -5.86 -8.11
C LEU A 237 8.20 -5.07 -7.05
N ARG A 238 7.67 -4.99 -5.83
CA ARG A 238 8.37 -4.35 -4.70
C ARG A 238 9.66 -5.06 -4.33
N TYR A 239 9.66 -6.39 -4.30
CA TYR A 239 10.86 -7.18 -4.02
C TYR A 239 11.95 -6.93 -5.07
N LEU A 240 11.60 -7.02 -6.36
CA LEU A 240 12.53 -6.78 -7.46
C LEU A 240 13.12 -5.37 -7.42
N THR A 241 12.27 -4.34 -7.19
CA THR A 241 12.72 -2.94 -7.08
C THR A 241 13.69 -2.72 -5.92
N LYS A 242 13.47 -3.38 -4.77
CA LYS A 242 14.40 -3.29 -3.62
C LYS A 242 15.72 -4.00 -3.90
N LYS A 243 15.69 -5.17 -4.56
CA LYS A 243 16.88 -5.96 -4.89
C LYS A 243 17.85 -5.17 -5.78
N GLU A 244 17.35 -4.51 -6.82
CA GLU A 244 18.16 -3.71 -7.75
C GLU A 244 18.85 -2.51 -7.08
N ARG A 245 18.24 -1.93 -6.03
CA ARG A 245 18.86 -0.84 -5.26
C ARG A 245 20.06 -1.27 -4.43
N VAL A 246 20.10 -2.54 -4.02
CA VAL A 246 21.19 -3.12 -3.21
C VAL A 246 22.34 -3.61 -4.09
N SER A 247 22.08 -3.94 -5.36
CA SER A 247 23.12 -4.45 -6.29
C SER A 247 23.92 -3.35 -6.99
N LEU A 248 23.49 -2.09 -6.88
CA LEU A 248 24.09 -0.90 -7.51
C LEU A 248 24.74 0.03 -6.48
N GLY A 249 25.08 -0.49 -5.30
CA GLY A 249 25.73 0.24 -4.20
C GLY A 249 26.98 -0.47 -3.75
#